data_AF-A0A0D7B401-F1
#
_entry.id   AF-A0A0D7B401-F1
#
_cell.length_a   1.000
_cell.length_b   1.000
_cell.length_c   1.000
_cell.angle_alpha   90.00
_cell.angle_beta   90.00
_cell.angle_gamma   90.00
#
_symmetry.space_group_name_H-M   'P 1'
#
loop_
_entity.id
_entity.type
_entity.pdbx_description
1 polymer ?
#
loop_
_entity_poly.entity_id
_entity_poly.type
_entity_poly.pdbx_seq_one_letter_code
_entity_poly.pdbx_strand_id
1 'polypeptide(L)'
;MLYRAEDLSLSDTFSSNVVQVPVAYQEGICIRALESYGGLHQHEFRKLRKSPLNILKVQPGVAKLFQPMRMAFIPAEDTLSNILKLYRTNQLCPILERKRFDKVPRLQTSTYTLGVASNFKDDLFTRHPLTGKVTRHRHPYTGLPKFTLPIHPCIAVTTASYLIKVSSDAPPVSETLLTIDIFIQFEPVVGVLLTLALLHTILALSVPVAPVTFIISECRTL
;
A
#
# COMPACT_ATOMS: atom_id res chain seq x y z
N MET A 1 -12.68 12.61 -19.69
CA MET A 1 -12.39 13.76 -18.82
C MET A 1 -12.08 13.23 -17.42
N LEU A 2 -11.07 13.76 -16.74
CA LEU A 2 -10.67 13.33 -15.40
C LEU A 2 -10.92 14.44 -14.38
N TYR A 3 -11.41 14.07 -13.20
CA TYR A 3 -11.69 15.00 -12.10
C TYR A 3 -10.45 15.20 -11.24
N ARG A 4 -10.35 16.32 -10.53
CA ARG A 4 -9.32 16.53 -9.50
C ARG A 4 -9.91 16.21 -8.13
N ALA A 5 -9.06 16.02 -7.12
CA ALA A 5 -9.56 15.72 -5.77
C ALA A 5 -10.38 16.88 -5.16
N GLU A 6 -10.12 18.12 -5.54
CA GLU A 6 -10.90 19.31 -5.15
C GLU A 6 -12.28 19.41 -5.82
N ASP A 7 -12.52 18.57 -6.84
CA ASP A 7 -13.79 18.46 -7.54
C ASP A 7 -14.72 17.42 -6.89
N LEU A 8 -14.35 16.90 -5.71
CA LEU A 8 -15.16 16.03 -4.84
C LEU A 8 -15.54 16.77 -3.55
N SER A 9 -16.79 16.64 -3.10
CA SER A 9 -17.35 17.30 -1.91
C SER A 9 -18.36 16.42 -1.17
N LEU A 10 -18.63 16.76 0.09
CA LEU A 10 -19.75 16.25 0.90
C LEU A 10 -21.00 17.15 0.82
N SER A 11 -20.92 18.22 0.03
CA SER A 11 -21.97 19.22 -0.16
C SER A 11 -22.10 19.52 -1.64
N ASP A 12 -23.30 19.94 -2.07
CA ASP A 12 -23.54 20.43 -3.42
C ASP A 12 -22.85 21.78 -3.69
N THR A 13 -22.46 22.48 -2.63
CA THR A 13 -21.66 23.70 -2.66
C THR A 13 -20.18 23.38 -2.57
N PHE A 14 -19.40 24.00 -3.46
CA PHE A 14 -17.94 23.82 -3.55
C PHE A 14 -17.24 25.09 -3.13
N SER A 15 -16.38 24.98 -2.12
CA SER A 15 -15.57 26.10 -1.65
C SER A 15 -14.39 26.35 -2.59
N SER A 16 -14.03 27.63 -2.75
CA SER A 16 -12.74 28.03 -3.35
C SER A 16 -11.57 27.76 -2.40
N ASN A 17 -11.85 27.67 -1.09
CA ASN A 17 -10.84 27.41 -0.06
C ASN A 17 -10.64 25.90 0.11
N VAL A 18 -9.79 25.33 -0.73
CA VAL A 18 -9.34 23.93 -0.62
C VAL A 18 -8.28 23.77 0.47
N VAL A 19 -8.22 22.59 1.08
CA VAL A 19 -7.24 22.26 2.12
C VAL A 19 -6.27 21.18 1.65
N GLN A 20 -5.05 21.23 2.16
CA GLN A 20 -4.01 20.25 1.85
C GLN A 20 -4.03 19.12 2.88
N VAL A 21 -4.11 17.88 2.40
CA VAL A 21 -4.11 16.67 3.25
C VAL A 21 -3.03 15.67 2.80
N PRO A 22 -2.29 15.06 3.74
CA PRO A 22 -1.43 13.93 3.42
C PRO A 22 -2.29 12.67 3.18
N VAL A 23 -2.01 11.96 2.09
CA VAL A 23 -2.72 10.72 1.73
C VAL A 23 -2.28 9.55 2.60
N ALA A 24 -0.98 9.45 2.87
CA ALA A 24 -0.41 8.49 3.79
C ALA A 24 0.28 9.24 4.94
N TYR A 25 -0.21 9.02 6.16
CA TYR A 25 0.22 9.79 7.36
C TYR A 25 0.73 8.91 8.51
N GLN A 26 0.15 7.72 8.69
CA GLN A 26 0.46 6.86 9.84
C GLN A 26 1.67 5.96 9.57
N GLU A 27 2.61 5.90 10.51
CA GLU A 27 3.59 4.81 10.54
C GLU A 27 2.84 3.48 10.75
N GLY A 28 3.24 2.43 10.04
CA GLY A 28 2.53 1.17 10.08
C GLY A 28 3.09 0.15 9.09
N ILE A 29 2.43 -1.01 9.01
CA ILE A 29 2.82 -2.11 8.11
C ILE A 29 2.86 -1.61 6.66
N CYS A 30 1.83 -0.88 6.20
CA CYS A 30 1.77 -0.40 4.83
C CYS A 30 2.92 0.56 4.47
N ILE A 31 3.32 1.46 5.38
CA ILE A 31 4.47 2.36 5.15
C ILE A 31 5.78 1.59 5.15
N ARG A 32 5.98 0.66 6.07
CA ARG A 32 7.19 -0.19 6.10
C ARG A 32 7.31 -1.04 4.83
N ALA A 33 6.20 -1.55 4.34
CA ALA A 33 6.15 -2.30 3.09
C ALA A 33 6.43 -1.40 1.88
N LEU A 34 5.88 -0.17 1.84
CA LEU A 34 6.23 0.82 0.83
C LEU A 34 7.72 1.17 0.87
N GLU A 35 8.32 1.35 2.04
CA GLU A 35 9.75 1.60 2.16
C GLU A 35 10.55 0.41 1.61
N SER A 36 10.28 -0.79 2.09
CA SER A 36 11.00 -2.00 1.67
C SER A 36 10.83 -2.32 0.17
N TYR A 37 9.59 -2.52 -0.28
CA TYR A 37 9.28 -3.00 -1.62
C TYR A 37 9.17 -1.88 -2.65
N GLY A 38 8.95 -0.64 -2.21
CA GLY A 38 9.08 0.55 -3.05
C GLY A 38 10.52 1.02 -3.23
N GLY A 39 11.50 0.37 -2.60
CA GLY A 39 12.92 0.63 -2.80
C GLY A 39 13.44 1.88 -2.07
N LEU A 40 12.79 2.29 -0.99
CA LEU A 40 13.31 3.31 -0.09
C LEU A 40 14.12 2.69 1.05
N HIS A 41 14.94 3.50 1.70
CA HIS A 41 15.51 3.11 2.99
C HIS A 41 14.47 3.21 4.12
N GLN A 42 14.72 2.46 5.20
CA GLN A 42 13.90 2.54 6.41
C GLN A 42 13.82 3.99 6.91
N HIS A 43 12.61 4.44 7.24
CA HIS A 43 12.28 5.80 7.66
C HIS A 43 12.46 6.90 6.61
N GLU A 44 12.86 6.58 5.39
CA GLU A 44 13.03 7.57 4.33
C GLU A 44 11.68 8.18 3.91
N PHE A 45 10.56 7.45 4.09
CA PHE A 45 9.22 7.98 3.80
C PHE A 45 8.89 9.23 4.62
N ARG A 46 9.55 9.45 5.78
CA ARG A 46 9.40 10.68 6.58
C ARG A 46 9.68 11.95 5.75
N LYS A 47 10.62 11.89 4.80
CA LYS A 47 10.93 12.98 3.89
C LYS A 47 9.82 13.20 2.85
N LEU A 48 9.13 12.12 2.45
CA LEU A 48 8.03 12.15 1.49
C LEU A 48 6.68 12.55 2.08
N ARG A 49 6.51 12.51 3.41
CA ARG A 49 5.24 12.87 4.07
C ARG A 49 4.73 14.26 3.70
N LYS A 50 5.64 15.23 3.58
CA LYS A 50 5.35 16.62 3.22
C LYS A 50 5.63 16.92 1.73
N SER A 51 6.02 15.91 0.96
CA SER A 51 6.31 16.06 -0.46
C SER A 51 5.01 16.17 -1.27
N PRO A 52 5.02 16.89 -2.41
CA PRO A 52 3.90 16.89 -3.35
C PRO A 52 3.40 15.50 -3.75
N LEU A 53 4.27 14.49 -3.72
CA LEU A 53 3.92 13.09 -4.00
C LEU A 53 2.92 12.49 -3.00
N ASN A 54 2.74 13.09 -1.82
CA ASN A 54 1.85 12.60 -0.76
C ASN A 54 0.74 13.61 -0.40
N ILE A 55 0.70 14.80 -1.01
CA ILE A 55 -0.23 15.86 -0.62
C ILE A 55 -1.34 16.02 -1.68
N LEU A 56 -2.59 16.00 -1.23
CA LEU A 56 -3.76 16.34 -2.05
C LEU A 56 -4.39 17.65 -1.61
N LYS A 57 -4.94 18.38 -2.58
CA LYS A 57 -5.88 19.47 -2.34
C LYS A 57 -7.30 18.94 -2.44
N VAL A 58 -8.10 19.12 -1.39
CA VAL A 58 -9.47 18.59 -1.28
C VAL A 58 -10.42 19.61 -0.68
N GLN A 59 -11.72 19.37 -0.82
CA GLN A 59 -12.72 20.16 -0.09
C GLN A 59 -12.62 19.91 1.42
N PRO A 60 -12.87 20.91 2.29
CA PRO A 60 -12.74 20.77 3.75
C PRO A 60 -13.56 19.62 4.36
N GLY A 61 -14.76 19.34 3.83
CA GLY A 61 -15.57 18.21 4.28
C GLY A 61 -14.92 16.85 3.96
N VAL A 62 -14.31 16.74 2.77
CA VAL A 62 -13.64 15.52 2.29
C VAL A 62 -12.34 15.27 3.05
N ALA A 63 -11.63 16.31 3.48
CA ALA A 63 -10.42 16.18 4.29
C ALA A 63 -10.63 15.29 5.54
N LYS A 64 -11.81 15.37 6.14
CA LYS A 64 -12.19 14.59 7.34
C LYS A 64 -12.35 13.10 7.06
N LEU A 65 -12.42 12.68 5.81
CA LEU A 65 -12.63 11.28 5.42
C LEU A 65 -11.32 10.50 5.26
N PHE A 66 -10.19 11.20 5.09
CA PHE A 66 -8.87 10.55 5.06
C PHE A 66 -8.44 10.07 6.46
N GLN A 67 -8.97 10.66 7.53
CA GLN A 67 -8.77 10.25 8.93
C GLN A 67 -10.14 10.19 9.62
N PRO A 68 -10.93 9.11 9.43
CA PRO A 68 -10.55 7.73 9.74
C PRO A 68 -10.58 6.73 8.55
N MET A 69 -9.86 7.00 7.46
CA MET A 69 -9.75 6.14 6.27
C MET A 69 -11.09 5.62 5.70
N ARG A 70 -12.06 6.52 5.53
CA ARG A 70 -13.37 6.17 4.93
C ARG A 70 -13.34 6.14 3.40
N MET A 71 -12.24 6.60 2.80
CA MET A 71 -12.07 6.67 1.37
C MET A 71 -10.59 6.56 1.00
N ALA A 72 -10.32 6.07 -0.21
CA ALA A 72 -8.98 6.05 -0.77
C ALA A 72 -9.06 6.19 -2.29
N PHE A 73 -8.04 6.84 -2.87
CA PHE A 73 -7.87 6.84 -4.31
C PHE A 73 -7.10 5.60 -4.73
N ILE A 74 -7.67 4.84 -5.66
CA ILE A 74 -7.14 3.57 -6.14
C ILE A 74 -6.58 3.79 -7.55
N PRO A 75 -5.27 3.55 -7.78
CA PRO A 75 -4.70 3.63 -9.12
C PRO A 75 -5.37 2.67 -10.11
N ALA A 76 -5.21 2.95 -11.40
CA ALA A 76 -5.71 2.09 -12.47
C ALA A 76 -5.02 0.73 -12.48
N GLU A 77 -5.70 -0.27 -13.02
CA GLU A 77 -5.29 -1.68 -12.95
C GLU A 77 -3.92 -1.97 -13.59
N ASP A 78 -3.62 -1.30 -14.70
CA ASP A 78 -2.31 -1.35 -15.35
C ASP A 78 -1.21 -0.78 -14.46
N THR A 79 -1.51 0.29 -13.73
CA THR A 79 -0.59 0.87 -12.75
C THR A 79 -0.41 -0.05 -11.55
N LEU A 80 -1.49 -0.62 -11.02
CA LEU A 80 -1.44 -1.62 -9.94
C LEU A 80 -0.56 -2.81 -10.34
N SER A 81 -0.72 -3.31 -11.57
CA SER A 81 0.10 -4.41 -12.10
C SER A 81 1.59 -4.05 -12.14
N ASN A 82 1.92 -2.82 -12.57
CA ASN A 82 3.31 -2.34 -12.56
C ASN A 82 3.87 -2.16 -11.14
N ILE A 83 3.04 -1.73 -10.18
CA ILE A 83 3.43 -1.63 -8.76
C ILE A 83 3.73 -3.03 -8.21
N LEU A 84 2.85 -4.01 -8.44
CA LEU A 84 3.06 -5.38 -8.00
C LEU A 84 4.35 -5.97 -8.60
N LYS A 85 4.62 -5.72 -9.88
CA LYS A 85 5.87 -6.13 -10.54
C LYS A 85 7.10 -5.50 -9.89
N LEU A 86 7.04 -4.19 -9.58
CA LEU A 86 8.12 -3.50 -8.88
C LEU A 86 8.36 -4.14 -7.50
N TYR A 87 7.29 -4.36 -6.73
CA TYR A 87 7.39 -4.91 -5.38
C TYR A 87 7.99 -6.31 -5.36
N ARG A 88 7.54 -7.19 -6.26
CA ARG A 88 8.13 -8.53 -6.44
C ARG A 88 9.61 -8.47 -6.83
N THR A 89 9.97 -7.54 -7.72
CA THR A 89 11.38 -7.37 -8.13
C THR A 89 12.23 -6.94 -6.94
N ASN A 90 11.79 -5.91 -6.21
CA ASN A 90 12.54 -5.36 -5.08
C ASN A 90 12.63 -6.31 -3.89
N GLN A 91 11.65 -7.21 -3.71
CA GLN A 91 11.71 -8.26 -2.70
C GLN A 91 12.89 -9.23 -2.94
N LEU A 92 13.15 -9.57 -4.19
CA LEU A 92 14.22 -10.50 -4.57
C LEU A 92 15.61 -9.84 -4.64
N CYS A 93 15.67 -8.50 -4.65
CA CYS A 93 16.92 -7.75 -4.78
C CYS A 93 17.52 -7.36 -3.40
N PRO A 94 18.86 -7.37 -3.28
CA PRO A 94 19.57 -6.72 -2.18
C PRO A 94 19.17 -5.24 -2.06
N ILE A 95 19.19 -4.68 -0.84
CA ILE A 95 18.73 -3.30 -0.57
C ILE A 95 19.36 -2.26 -1.52
N LEU A 96 20.65 -2.41 -1.84
CA LEU A 96 21.39 -1.48 -2.69
C LEU A 96 21.00 -1.53 -4.17
N GLU A 97 20.37 -2.62 -4.61
CA GLU A 97 19.95 -2.85 -6.00
C GLU A 97 18.46 -2.55 -6.22
N ARG A 98 17.71 -2.26 -5.16
CA ARG A 98 16.27 -2.00 -5.25
C ARG A 98 16.01 -0.74 -6.05
N LYS A 99 15.02 -0.83 -6.95
CA LYS A 99 14.56 0.30 -7.76
C LYS A 99 13.59 1.13 -6.95
N ARG A 100 13.91 2.41 -6.78
CA ARG A 100 13.01 3.36 -6.11
C ARG A 100 11.77 3.60 -6.94
N PHE A 101 10.60 3.52 -6.32
CA PHE A 101 9.32 3.74 -7.02
C PHE A 101 9.25 5.12 -7.70
N ASP A 102 9.81 6.15 -7.05
CA ASP A 102 9.80 7.55 -7.51
C ASP A 102 10.74 7.78 -8.71
N LYS A 103 11.51 6.77 -9.12
CA LYS A 103 12.38 6.79 -10.31
C LYS A 103 11.87 5.90 -11.44
N VAL A 104 10.76 5.18 -11.28
CA VAL A 104 10.20 4.32 -12.32
C VAL A 104 9.28 5.14 -13.22
N PRO A 105 9.58 5.32 -14.53
CA PRO A 105 8.79 6.20 -15.41
C PRO A 105 7.32 5.79 -15.53
N ARG A 106 7.04 4.48 -15.60
CA ARG A 106 5.67 3.94 -15.72
C ARG A 106 4.81 4.11 -14.46
N LEU A 107 5.40 4.54 -13.34
CA LEU A 107 4.71 4.73 -12.07
C LEU A 107 4.55 6.21 -11.68
N GLN A 108 4.97 7.15 -12.53
CA GLN A 108 4.93 8.57 -12.18
C GLN A 108 3.51 9.14 -12.16
N THR A 109 2.60 8.57 -12.95
CA THR A 109 1.23 9.06 -13.09
C THR A 109 0.26 7.89 -13.25
N SER A 110 -0.98 8.08 -12.81
CA SER A 110 -2.07 7.13 -13.00
C SER A 110 -3.38 7.87 -13.18
N THR A 111 -4.38 7.18 -13.73
CA THR A 111 -5.78 7.54 -13.46
C THR A 111 -6.22 6.86 -12.17
N TYR A 112 -7.17 7.43 -11.45
CA TYR A 112 -7.61 6.90 -10.16
C TYR A 112 -9.11 6.72 -10.14
N THR A 113 -9.57 5.65 -9.50
CA THR A 113 -10.95 5.52 -9.04
C THR A 113 -11.02 5.84 -7.55
N LEU A 114 -12.19 6.16 -7.06
CA LEU A 114 -12.39 6.39 -5.62
C LEU A 114 -13.01 5.15 -4.99
N GLY A 115 -12.28 4.52 -4.08
CA GLY A 115 -12.81 3.53 -3.16
C GLY A 115 -13.44 4.20 -1.95
N VAL A 116 -14.62 3.73 -1.55
CA VAL A 116 -15.39 4.28 -0.43
C VAL A 116 -15.77 3.16 0.51
N ALA A 117 -15.53 3.33 1.81
CA ALA A 117 -15.83 2.32 2.81
C ALA A 117 -17.33 1.96 2.80
N SER A 118 -17.64 0.67 2.93
CA SER A 118 -19.00 0.15 2.86
C SER A 118 -19.95 0.74 3.91
N ASN A 119 -19.43 1.16 5.06
CA ASN A 119 -20.19 1.82 6.13
C ASN A 119 -20.41 3.33 5.90
N PHE A 120 -19.79 3.93 4.88
CA PHE A 120 -19.98 5.34 4.55
C PHE A 120 -21.18 5.53 3.63
N LYS A 121 -22.22 6.20 4.12
CA LYS A 121 -23.53 6.34 3.44
C LYS A 121 -23.90 7.77 3.07
N ASP A 122 -23.08 8.77 3.44
CA ASP A 122 -23.36 10.17 3.13
C ASP A 122 -23.19 10.45 1.63
N ASP A 123 -23.97 11.39 1.09
CA ASP A 123 -23.87 11.71 -0.33
C ASP A 123 -22.51 12.30 -0.69
N LEU A 124 -22.02 11.90 -1.87
CA LEU A 124 -20.84 12.48 -2.49
C LEU A 124 -21.29 13.37 -3.64
N PHE A 125 -20.66 14.52 -3.78
CA PHE A 125 -20.90 15.45 -4.87
C PHE A 125 -19.64 15.60 -5.68
N THR A 126 -19.77 15.57 -7.01
CA THR A 126 -18.66 15.87 -7.92
C THR A 126 -19.00 17.04 -8.82
N ARG A 127 -18.08 17.98 -8.98
CA ARG A 127 -18.24 19.12 -9.89
C ARG A 127 -17.47 18.87 -11.17
N HIS A 128 -18.16 18.87 -12.31
CA HIS A 128 -17.51 18.66 -13.60
C HIS A 128 -16.49 19.78 -13.88
N PRO A 129 -15.21 19.47 -14.14
CA PRO A 129 -14.13 20.46 -14.13
C PRO A 129 -14.25 21.54 -15.22
N LEU A 130 -14.91 21.24 -16.35
CA LEU A 130 -15.10 22.22 -17.43
C LEU A 130 -16.45 22.97 -17.38
N THR A 131 -17.50 22.31 -16.91
CA THR A 131 -18.88 22.85 -17.04
C THR A 131 -19.42 23.36 -15.71
N GLY A 132 -18.72 23.08 -14.60
CA GLY A 132 -19.21 23.39 -13.26
C GLY A 132 -20.41 22.55 -12.83
N LYS A 133 -20.94 21.65 -13.67
CA LYS A 133 -22.12 20.85 -13.36
C LYS A 133 -21.85 19.96 -12.14
N VAL A 134 -22.63 20.15 -11.08
CA VAL A 134 -22.57 19.32 -9.88
C VAL A 134 -23.43 18.08 -10.08
N THR A 135 -22.88 16.92 -9.76
CA THR A 135 -23.56 15.62 -9.80
C THR A 135 -23.53 15.01 -8.40
N ARG A 136 -24.69 14.60 -7.90
CA ARG A 136 -24.85 13.89 -6.62
C ARG A 136 -24.73 12.39 -6.85
N HIS A 137 -23.96 11.73 -6.01
CA HIS A 137 -23.71 10.29 -6.01
C HIS A 137 -24.16 9.72 -4.68
N ARG A 138 -25.01 8.71 -4.72
CA ARG A 138 -25.51 8.00 -3.54
C ARG A 138 -24.84 6.64 -3.42
N HIS A 139 -24.73 6.12 -2.20
CA HIS A 139 -24.33 4.74 -1.96
C HIS A 139 -25.19 3.79 -2.82
N PRO A 140 -24.62 2.78 -3.53
CA PRO A 140 -23.25 2.24 -3.44
C PRO A 140 -22.19 2.90 -4.34
N TYR A 141 -22.42 4.13 -4.82
CA TYR A 141 -21.46 4.95 -5.58
C TYR A 141 -20.90 4.29 -6.86
N THR A 142 -21.74 3.56 -7.60
CA THR A 142 -21.36 2.84 -8.83
C THR A 142 -20.99 3.75 -10.01
N GLY A 143 -21.35 5.03 -9.96
CA GLY A 143 -21.16 6.00 -11.05
C GLY A 143 -20.09 7.07 -10.79
N LEU A 144 -19.19 6.86 -9.83
CA LEU A 144 -18.15 7.84 -9.52
C LEU A 144 -17.20 8.04 -10.72
N PRO A 145 -16.80 9.28 -11.02
CA PRO A 145 -15.89 9.54 -12.12
C PRO A 145 -14.47 9.07 -11.81
N LYS A 146 -13.62 9.03 -12.84
CA LYS A 146 -12.18 8.85 -12.69
C LYS A 146 -11.48 10.17 -12.38
N PHE A 147 -10.38 10.08 -11.65
CA PHE A 147 -9.60 11.21 -11.16
C PHE A 147 -8.18 11.23 -11.75
N THR A 148 -7.61 12.43 -11.84
CA THR A 148 -6.19 12.69 -12.05
C THR A 148 -5.65 13.41 -10.83
N LEU A 149 -4.58 12.89 -10.24
CA LEU A 149 -4.09 13.33 -8.94
C LEU A 149 -2.58 13.56 -8.98
N PRO A 150 -2.05 14.53 -8.19
CA PRO A 150 -0.61 14.78 -8.10
C PRO A 150 0.14 13.77 -7.22
N ILE A 151 -0.58 12.89 -6.51
CA ILE A 151 0.04 11.90 -5.60
C ILE A 151 0.67 10.75 -6.37
N HIS A 152 1.72 10.16 -5.80
CA HIS A 152 2.36 9.01 -6.41
C HIS A 152 1.49 7.75 -6.26
N PRO A 153 1.27 6.95 -7.33
CA PRO A 153 0.50 5.71 -7.29
C PRO A 153 0.88 4.74 -6.16
N CYS A 154 2.17 4.48 -5.93
CA CYS A 154 2.63 3.62 -4.84
C CYS A 154 2.19 4.10 -3.44
N ILE A 155 2.13 5.42 -3.24
CA ILE A 155 1.65 6.02 -1.98
C ILE A 155 0.13 5.87 -1.87
N ALA A 156 -0.60 6.07 -2.97
CA ALA A 156 -2.04 5.88 -3.02
C ALA A 156 -2.43 4.41 -2.70
N VAL A 157 -1.68 3.44 -3.22
CA VAL A 157 -1.88 2.01 -2.93
C VAL A 157 -1.76 1.70 -1.44
N THR A 158 -0.80 2.31 -0.73
CA THR A 158 -0.66 2.13 0.73
C THR A 158 -1.98 2.43 1.46
N THR A 159 -2.62 3.53 1.09
CA THR A 159 -3.90 3.99 1.67
C THR A 159 -5.06 3.12 1.20
N ALA A 160 -5.07 2.69 -0.06
CA ALA A 160 -6.07 1.79 -0.62
C ALA A 160 -6.04 0.38 0.01
N SER A 161 -4.87 -0.19 0.25
CA SER A 161 -4.70 -1.47 0.97
C SER A 161 -5.28 -1.37 2.38
N TYR A 162 -5.07 -0.24 3.07
CA TYR A 162 -5.69 -0.04 4.38
C TYR A 162 -7.21 0.07 4.30
N LEU A 163 -7.77 0.74 3.28
CA LEU A 163 -9.22 0.82 3.07
C LEU A 163 -9.85 -0.58 2.91
N ILE A 164 -9.24 -1.46 2.12
CA ILE A 164 -9.72 -2.83 1.92
C ILE A 164 -9.72 -3.61 3.23
N LYS A 165 -8.69 -3.44 4.06
CA LYS A 165 -8.63 -4.09 5.37
C LYS A 165 -9.79 -3.71 6.28
N VAL A 166 -10.22 -2.44 6.24
CA VAL A 166 -11.37 -1.97 7.05
C VAL A 166 -12.70 -2.20 6.35
N SER A 167 -12.70 -2.47 5.05
CA SER A 167 -13.89 -2.65 4.22
C SER A 167 -13.57 -3.51 3.00
N SER A 168 -13.64 -4.84 3.18
CA SER A 168 -13.34 -5.83 2.14
C SER A 168 -14.24 -5.69 0.91
N ASP A 169 -15.44 -5.15 1.12
CA ASP A 169 -16.49 -5.05 0.11
C ASP A 169 -16.55 -3.66 -0.53
N ALA A 170 -15.55 -2.79 -0.31
CA ALA A 170 -15.53 -1.42 -0.82
C ALA A 170 -15.18 -1.39 -2.33
N PRO A 171 -16.14 -1.16 -3.25
CA PRO A 171 -15.81 -1.09 -4.66
C PRO A 171 -14.97 0.17 -4.98
N PRO A 172 -14.10 0.13 -6.00
CA PRO A 172 -13.66 -1.04 -6.76
C PRO A 172 -12.43 -1.72 -6.11
N VAL A 173 -12.59 -2.95 -5.63
CA VAL A 173 -11.46 -3.81 -5.27
C VAL A 173 -11.10 -4.69 -6.47
N SER A 174 -9.89 -4.55 -7.01
CA SER A 174 -9.37 -5.47 -8.03
C SER A 174 -8.55 -6.60 -7.41
N GLU A 175 -8.44 -7.72 -8.11
CA GLU A 175 -7.60 -8.85 -7.70
C GLU A 175 -6.13 -8.45 -7.51
N THR A 176 -5.61 -7.54 -8.34
CA THR A 176 -4.25 -7.04 -8.20
C THR A 176 -4.07 -6.22 -6.93
N LEU A 177 -5.05 -5.38 -6.58
CA LEU A 177 -4.98 -4.62 -5.33
C LEU A 177 -5.04 -5.55 -4.11
N LEU A 178 -5.88 -6.59 -4.14
CA LEU A 178 -5.90 -7.64 -3.12
C LEU A 178 -4.56 -8.37 -3.03
N THR A 179 -3.98 -8.72 -4.18
CA THR A 179 -2.67 -9.37 -4.24
C THR A 179 -1.59 -8.49 -3.63
N ILE A 180 -1.62 -7.18 -3.88
CA ILE A 180 -0.69 -6.22 -3.26
C ILE A 180 -0.93 -6.14 -1.75
N ASP A 181 -2.16 -6.10 -1.27
CA ASP A 181 -2.44 -6.10 0.17
C ASP A 181 -1.91 -7.37 0.85
N ILE A 182 -2.23 -8.55 0.31
CA ILE A 182 -1.71 -9.83 0.81
C ILE A 182 -0.17 -9.81 0.85
N PHE A 183 0.46 -9.33 -0.21
CA PHE A 183 1.92 -9.19 -0.31
C PHE A 183 2.48 -8.27 0.79
N ILE A 184 1.80 -7.16 1.10
CA ILE A 184 2.19 -6.22 2.15
C ILE A 184 2.04 -6.84 3.55
N GLN A 185 1.01 -7.68 3.79
CA GLN A 185 0.73 -8.22 5.12
C GLN A 185 1.60 -9.43 5.50
N PHE A 186 1.85 -10.37 4.57
CA PHE A 186 2.31 -11.72 4.92
C PHE A 186 3.81 -11.99 4.70
N GLU A 187 4.51 -11.15 3.95
CA GLU A 187 5.94 -11.36 3.67
C GLU A 187 6.95 -11.07 4.81
N PRO A 188 6.66 -10.32 5.89
CA PRO A 188 7.61 -10.28 7.01
C PRO A 188 7.71 -11.62 7.76
N VAL A 189 6.82 -12.60 7.51
CA VAL A 189 6.83 -13.91 8.17
C VAL A 189 7.74 -14.90 7.44
N VAL A 190 7.80 -14.85 6.11
CA VAL A 190 8.60 -15.78 5.30
C VAL A 190 10.09 -15.49 5.43
N GLY A 191 10.50 -14.21 5.49
CA GLY A 191 11.89 -13.84 5.74
C GLY A 191 12.40 -14.28 7.12
N VAL A 192 11.55 -14.20 8.15
CA VAL A 192 11.87 -14.68 9.51
C VAL A 192 11.92 -16.20 9.56
N LEU A 193 11.00 -16.90 8.90
CA LEU A 193 11.03 -18.36 8.79
C LEU A 193 12.23 -18.87 7.98
N LEU A 194 12.60 -18.21 6.87
CA LEU A 194 13.79 -18.59 6.10
C LEU A 194 15.06 -18.33 6.89
N THR A 195 15.17 -17.19 7.59
CA THR A 195 16.35 -16.90 8.43
C THR A 195 16.45 -17.85 9.63
N LEU A 196 15.33 -18.20 10.27
CA LEU A 196 15.31 -19.22 11.32
C LEU A 196 15.63 -20.63 10.78
N ALA A 197 15.11 -20.99 9.61
CA ALA A 197 15.42 -22.26 8.96
C ALA A 197 16.89 -22.35 8.53
N LEU A 198 17.47 -21.27 7.98
CA LEU A 198 18.89 -21.17 7.69
C LEU A 198 19.73 -21.25 8.97
N LEU A 199 19.33 -20.57 10.04
CA LEU A 199 20.03 -20.63 11.33
C LEU A 199 19.98 -22.03 11.95
N HIS A 200 18.84 -22.73 11.88
CA HIS A 200 18.73 -24.12 12.31
C HIS A 200 19.55 -25.09 11.45
N THR A 201 19.59 -24.86 10.13
CA THR A 201 20.41 -25.68 9.22
C THR A 201 21.91 -25.48 9.48
N ILE A 202 22.34 -24.23 9.73
CA ILE A 202 23.73 -23.90 10.07
C ILE A 202 24.12 -24.47 11.44
N LEU A 203 23.25 -24.37 12.45
CA LEU A 203 23.48 -24.98 13.77
C LEU A 203 23.57 -26.50 13.69
N ALA A 204 22.73 -27.17 12.89
CA ALA A 204 22.75 -28.62 12.70
C ALA A 204 24.04 -29.12 12.01
N LEU A 205 24.66 -28.30 11.15
CA LEU A 205 25.93 -28.64 10.48
C LEU A 205 27.18 -28.36 11.34
N SER A 206 27.02 -27.69 12.48
CA SER A 206 28.12 -27.26 13.36
C SER A 206 28.39 -28.17 14.56
N VAL A 207 27.68 -29.29 14.70
CA VAL A 207 27.92 -30.28 15.78
C VAL A 207 28.89 -31.35 15.26
N PRO A 208 30.15 -31.39 15.72
CA PRO A 208 31.01 -32.54 15.46
C PRO A 208 30.51 -33.73 16.29
N VAL A 209 30.11 -34.80 15.61
CA VAL A 209 29.87 -36.10 16.26
C VAL A 209 31.23 -36.64 16.69
N ALA A 210 31.53 -36.60 17.98
CA ALA A 210 32.67 -37.30 18.53
C ALA A 210 32.45 -38.82 18.44
N PRO A 211 33.45 -39.61 18.00
CA PRO A 211 33.32 -41.06 17.96
C PRO A 211 33.29 -41.62 19.39
N VAL A 212 32.23 -42.37 19.71
CA VAL A 212 32.13 -43.15 20.94
C VAL A 212 32.97 -44.42 20.76
N THR A 213 34.13 -44.47 21.39
CA THR A 213 34.95 -45.68 21.46
C THR A 213 34.32 -46.67 22.44
N PHE A 214 33.76 -47.77 21.94
CA PHE A 214 33.35 -48.91 22.76
C PHE A 214 34.59 -49.64 23.27
N ILE A 215 34.82 -49.63 24.58
CA ILE A 215 35.76 -50.55 25.25
C ILE A 215 34.96 -51.77 25.67
N ILE A 216 35.14 -52.89 24.96
CA ILE A 216 34.69 -54.21 25.40
C ILE A 216 35.76 -54.74 26.35
N SER A 217 35.48 -54.75 27.65
CA SER A 217 36.29 -55.45 28.64
C SER A 217 35.83 -56.91 28.71
N GLU A 218 36.67 -57.82 28.23
CA GLU A 218 36.55 -59.26 28.49
C GLU A 218 36.69 -59.54 30.00
N CYS A 219 35.69 -60.16 30.62
CA CYS A 219 35.87 -60.89 31.88
C CYS A 219 35.70 -62.39 31.59
N ARG A 220 36.83 -63.09 31.58
CA ARG A 220 36.93 -64.56 31.59
C ARG A 220 36.56 -65.10 32.96
N THR A 221 35.86 -66.23 32.94
CA THR A 221 35.61 -67.17 34.03
C THR A 221 36.88 -67.69 34.71
N LEU A 222 36.88 -67.75 36.04
CA LEU A 222 36.97 -68.96 36.87
C LEU A 222 36.59 -68.64 38.32
#